data_AF-A0A5C7GL39-F1
#
_entry.id   AF-A0A5C7GL39-F1
#
_cell.length_a   1.000
_cell.length_b   1.000
_cell.length_c   1.000
_cell.angle_alpha   90.00
_cell.angle_beta   90.00
_cell.angle_gamma   90.00
#
_symmetry.space_group_name_H-M   'P 1'
#
loop_
_entity.id
_entity.type
_entity.pdbx_description
1 polymer ?
#
loop_
_entity_poly.entity_id
_entity_poly.type
_entity_poly.pdbx_seq_one_letter_code
_entity_poly.pdbx_strand_id
1 'polypeptide(L)'
;MKINMKPILRLIVFSLTIILFNCKNETIQLEYKYADKPETIICNVSNTKLFQEALYSFEDDIFKYYKKNNFKSTLINAYAQFTRNAINGRIKYDEIISEHSLIVFEALKKDNSLWDSENTKSHLNYNGPLIKCIANNIKDKNLNTTFNSLLSINDLSPKLFGPPLTTKYRNAMNDKYLASFIAFDLYYSKFFDMDLTKINLDKPDTKVDFNKTPQ
;
A
#
# COMPACT_ATOMS: atom_id res chain seq x y z
N MET A 1 -62.84 -4.82 28.15
CA MET A 1 -62.46 -6.13 27.59
C MET A 1 -60.93 -6.18 27.50
N LYS A 2 -60.26 -6.91 28.40
CA LYS A 2 -58.78 -7.06 28.42
C LYS A 2 -58.39 -8.10 27.37
N ILE A 3 -57.65 -7.69 26.34
CA ILE A 3 -57.14 -8.59 25.32
C ILE A 3 -55.95 -9.35 25.92
N ASN A 4 -56.14 -10.63 26.24
CA ASN A 4 -55.07 -11.56 26.60
C ASN A 4 -54.27 -11.91 25.33
N MET A 5 -53.12 -11.26 25.13
CA MET A 5 -52.16 -11.69 24.10
C MET A 5 -51.58 -13.06 24.48
N LYS A 6 -51.76 -14.04 23.59
CA LYS A 6 -51.23 -15.41 23.71
C LYS A 6 -49.69 -15.40 23.86
N PRO A 7 -49.11 -16.29 24.69
CA PRO A 7 -47.66 -16.35 24.96
C PRO A 7 -46.81 -16.65 23.71
N ILE A 8 -47.42 -17.21 22.66
CA ILE A 8 -46.77 -17.56 21.39
C ILE A 8 -46.31 -16.30 20.62
N LEU A 9 -47.06 -15.19 20.68
CA LEU A 9 -46.69 -13.97 19.97
C LEU A 9 -45.49 -13.26 20.62
N ARG A 10 -45.31 -13.41 21.94
CA ARG A 10 -44.17 -12.85 22.69
C ARG A 10 -42.86 -13.58 22.39
N LEU A 11 -42.92 -14.89 22.16
CA LEU A 11 -41.75 -15.72 21.84
C LEU A 11 -41.18 -15.43 20.44
N ILE A 12 -42.05 -15.14 19.46
CA ILE A 12 -41.63 -14.80 18.08
C ILE A 12 -40.92 -13.44 18.07
N VAL A 13 -41.44 -12.45 18.80
CA VAL A 13 -40.81 -11.12 18.90
C VAL A 13 -39.45 -11.18 19.60
N PHE A 14 -39.30 -12.04 20.61
CA PHE A 14 -38.02 -12.22 21.32
C PHE A 14 -36.98 -13.02 20.50
N SER A 15 -37.44 -13.90 19.61
CA SER A 15 -36.53 -14.65 18.72
C SER A 15 -36.05 -13.81 17.53
N LEU A 16 -36.86 -12.83 17.06
CA LEU A 16 -36.48 -11.96 15.94
C LEU A 16 -35.43 -10.91 16.31
N THR A 17 -35.37 -10.49 17.58
CA THR A 17 -34.37 -9.51 18.06
C THR A 17 -32.97 -10.09 18.21
N ILE A 18 -32.83 -11.39 18.46
CA ILE A 18 -31.53 -12.06 18.62
C ILE A 18 -30.81 -12.23 17.28
N ILE A 19 -31.56 -12.33 16.18
CA ILE A 19 -31.00 -12.50 14.82
C ILE A 19 -30.32 -11.21 14.33
N LEU A 20 -30.74 -10.04 14.81
CA LEU A 20 -30.16 -8.74 14.39
C LEU A 20 -28.82 -8.40 15.06
N PHE A 21 -28.41 -9.13 16.11
CA PHE A 21 -27.13 -8.88 16.81
C PHE A 21 -25.96 -9.75 16.31
N ASN A 22 -26.18 -10.67 15.36
CA ASN A 22 -25.14 -11.56 14.83
C ASN A 22 -24.48 -11.09 13.52
N CYS A 23 -24.70 -9.85 13.10
CA CYS A 23 -23.76 -9.21 12.18
C CYS A 23 -22.48 -8.89 12.96
N LYS A 24 -21.56 -9.86 13.05
CA LYS A 24 -20.15 -9.59 13.28
C LYS A 24 -19.60 -8.80 12.09
N ASN A 25 -19.89 -7.50 12.06
CA ASN A 25 -19.01 -6.56 11.37
C ASN A 25 -17.78 -6.45 12.28
N GLU A 26 -16.89 -7.45 12.22
CA GLU A 26 -15.52 -7.26 12.68
C GLU A 26 -14.95 -6.18 11.77
N THR A 27 -15.10 -4.92 12.17
CA THR A 27 -14.39 -3.81 11.53
C THR A 27 -12.92 -4.10 11.75
N ILE A 28 -12.26 -4.64 10.72
CA ILE A 28 -10.82 -4.87 10.74
C ILE A 28 -10.18 -3.48 10.92
N GLN A 29 -9.75 -3.20 12.15
CA GLN A 29 -9.05 -1.97 12.47
C GLN A 29 -7.59 -2.13 12.06
N LEU A 30 -7.04 -1.10 11.41
CA LEU A 30 -5.63 -1.08 11.04
C LEU A 30 -4.77 -1.11 12.32
N GLU A 31 -4.04 -2.21 12.49
CA GLU A 31 -2.93 -2.30 13.43
C GLU A 31 -1.66 -1.72 12.78
N TYR A 32 -0.91 -0.90 13.49
CA TYR A 32 0.35 -0.35 12.99
C TYR A 32 1.53 -1.28 13.34
N LYS A 33 1.81 -2.27 12.49
CA LYS A 33 2.83 -3.30 12.71
C LYS A 33 4.26 -2.76 12.68
N TYR A 34 4.47 -1.59 12.08
CA TYR A 34 5.80 -0.99 11.90
C TYR A 34 5.96 0.34 12.64
N ALA A 35 5.18 0.55 13.71
CA ALA A 35 5.26 1.74 14.56
C ALA A 35 6.61 1.88 15.30
N ASP A 36 7.33 0.78 15.49
CA ASP A 36 8.66 0.73 16.11
C ASP A 36 9.80 1.04 15.12
N LYS A 37 9.49 1.13 13.82
CA LYS A 37 10.48 1.43 12.78
C LYS A 37 10.80 2.92 12.70
N PRO A 38 11.98 3.28 12.19
CA PRO A 38 12.36 4.68 11.98
C PRO A 38 11.34 5.44 11.13
N GLU A 39 11.23 6.75 11.37
CA GLU A 39 10.42 7.61 10.52
C GLU A 39 10.91 7.57 9.08
N THR A 40 9.98 7.49 8.14
CA THR A 40 10.28 7.27 6.71
C THR A 40 10.39 8.57 5.95
N ILE A 41 9.38 9.43 6.04
CA ILE A 41 9.29 10.72 5.36
C ILE A 41 8.82 11.78 6.34
N ILE A 42 9.41 12.98 6.26
CA ILE A 42 8.99 14.13 7.05
C ILE A 42 8.18 15.04 6.13
N CYS A 43 6.87 14.76 6.05
CA CYS A 43 5.94 15.53 5.25
C CYS A 43 4.88 16.16 6.16
N ASN A 44 4.52 17.42 5.90
CA ASN A 44 3.39 18.09 6.55
C ASN A 44 2.07 17.58 5.96
N VAL A 45 1.80 16.28 6.18
CA VAL A 45 0.61 15.57 5.72
C VAL A 45 -0.15 15.03 6.93
N SER A 46 -1.47 14.91 6.84
CA SER A 46 -2.33 14.52 7.96
C SER A 46 -2.09 13.08 8.44
N ASN A 47 -1.54 12.21 7.57
CA ASN A 47 -1.55 10.76 7.76
C ASN A 47 -0.15 10.12 7.72
N THR A 48 0.89 10.80 8.23
CA THR A 48 2.29 10.32 8.20
C THR A 48 2.46 8.92 8.76
N LYS A 49 1.77 8.55 9.85
CA LYS A 49 1.81 7.20 10.43
C LYS A 49 1.28 6.14 9.47
N LEU A 50 0.18 6.43 8.78
CA LEU A 50 -0.41 5.53 7.79
C LEU A 50 0.50 5.38 6.57
N PHE A 51 1.17 6.46 6.15
CA PHE A 51 2.11 6.38 5.03
C PHE A 51 3.38 5.60 5.38
N GLN A 52 3.87 5.74 6.62
CA GLN A 52 4.95 4.91 7.14
C GLN A 52 4.55 3.42 7.15
N GLU A 53 3.35 3.11 7.67
CA GLU A 53 2.82 1.74 7.70
C GLU A 53 2.72 1.17 6.28
N ALA A 54 2.21 1.95 5.34
CA ALA A 54 2.10 1.58 3.94
C ALA A 54 3.45 1.26 3.30
N LEU A 55 4.45 2.11 3.53
CA LEU A 55 5.79 1.91 2.98
C LEU A 55 6.43 0.63 3.54
N TYR A 56 6.37 0.41 4.85
CA TYR A 56 6.97 -0.78 5.44
C TYR A 56 6.22 -2.07 5.11
N SER A 57 4.89 -2.02 5.01
CA SER A 57 4.08 -3.16 4.54
C SER A 57 4.45 -3.55 3.10
N PHE A 58 4.63 -2.56 2.23
CA PHE A 58 5.15 -2.79 0.87
C PHE A 58 6.56 -3.41 0.87
N GLU A 59 7.48 -2.87 1.68
CA GLU A 59 8.85 -3.39 1.79
C GLU A 59 8.88 -4.85 2.28
N ASP A 60 8.03 -5.20 3.25
CA ASP A 60 7.88 -6.57 3.75
C ASP A 60 7.38 -7.52 2.66
N ASP A 61 6.32 -7.14 1.95
CA ASP A 61 5.69 -7.94 0.90
C ASP A 61 6.67 -8.25 -0.25
N ILE A 62 7.32 -7.23 -0.81
CA ILE A 62 8.28 -7.45 -1.90
C ILE A 62 9.47 -8.28 -1.41
N PHE A 63 9.93 -8.06 -0.19
CA PHE A 63 11.08 -8.78 0.33
C PHE A 63 10.76 -10.26 0.54
N LYS A 64 9.64 -10.58 1.17
CA LYS A 64 9.17 -11.97 1.35
C LYS A 64 9.01 -12.68 0.01
N TYR A 65 8.37 -12.02 -0.96
CA TYR A 65 8.14 -12.58 -2.30
C TYR A 65 9.46 -12.93 -3.01
N TYR A 66 10.38 -11.97 -3.13
CA TYR A 66 11.63 -12.18 -3.86
C TYR A 66 12.63 -13.05 -3.10
N LYS A 67 12.57 -13.09 -1.77
CA LYS A 67 13.39 -13.98 -0.95
C LYS A 67 12.98 -15.45 -1.05
N LYS A 68 11.69 -15.73 -1.27
CA LYS A 68 11.20 -17.10 -1.50
C LYS A 68 11.93 -17.80 -2.65
N ASN A 69 12.21 -17.05 -3.72
CA ASN A 69 12.86 -17.58 -4.92
C ASN A 69 14.40 -17.48 -4.86
N ASN A 70 14.95 -16.66 -3.95
CA ASN A 70 16.38 -16.52 -3.74
C ASN A 70 16.65 -16.11 -2.28
N PHE A 71 17.08 -17.07 -1.46
CA PHE A 71 17.30 -16.83 -0.02
C PHE A 71 18.38 -15.77 0.28
N LYS A 72 19.28 -15.50 -0.68
CA LYS A 72 20.30 -14.44 -0.58
C LYS A 72 19.78 -13.07 -1.02
N SER A 73 18.51 -12.95 -1.41
CA SER A 73 17.93 -11.67 -1.81
C SER A 73 17.90 -10.70 -0.64
N THR A 74 18.46 -9.51 -0.86
CA THR A 74 18.35 -8.36 0.05
C THR A 74 17.12 -7.52 -0.32
N LEU A 75 16.75 -6.57 0.54
CA LEU A 75 15.69 -5.60 0.22
C LEU A 75 16.05 -4.76 -1.02
N ILE A 76 17.33 -4.42 -1.21
CA ILE A 76 17.82 -3.76 -2.44
C ILE A 76 17.47 -4.59 -3.68
N ASN A 77 17.70 -5.90 -3.63
CA ASN A 77 17.39 -6.81 -4.75
C ASN A 77 15.87 -6.93 -4.97
N ALA A 78 15.08 -6.90 -3.89
CA ALA A 78 13.62 -6.89 -3.98
C ALA A 78 13.11 -5.62 -4.66
N TYR A 79 13.60 -4.44 -4.25
CA TYR A 79 13.30 -3.16 -4.91
C TYR A 79 13.67 -3.17 -6.40
N ALA A 80 14.85 -3.68 -6.74
CA ALA A 80 15.33 -3.77 -8.12
C ALA A 80 14.37 -4.58 -9.00
N GLN A 81 14.01 -5.77 -8.52
CA GLN A 81 13.15 -6.69 -9.25
C GLN A 81 11.72 -6.19 -9.32
N PHE A 82 11.18 -5.70 -8.20
CA PHE A 82 9.84 -5.11 -8.15
C PHE A 82 9.73 -3.95 -9.14
N THR A 83 10.62 -2.96 -9.03
CA THR A 83 10.59 -1.76 -9.87
C THR A 83 10.70 -2.12 -11.35
N ARG A 84 11.65 -3.00 -11.72
CA ARG A 84 11.81 -3.44 -13.11
C ARG A 84 10.57 -4.16 -13.62
N ASN A 85 9.98 -5.05 -12.83
CA ASN A 85 8.79 -5.79 -13.25
C ASN A 85 7.56 -4.88 -13.30
N ALA A 86 7.41 -3.94 -12.36
CA ALA A 86 6.30 -2.98 -12.33
C ALA A 86 6.32 -2.10 -13.58
N ILE A 87 7.50 -1.57 -13.93
CA ILE A 87 7.67 -0.73 -15.12
C ILE A 87 7.36 -1.47 -16.41
N ASN A 88 7.69 -2.76 -16.47
CA ASN A 88 7.43 -3.60 -17.63
C ASN A 88 6.01 -4.21 -17.64
N GLY A 89 5.16 -3.91 -16.66
CA GLY A 89 3.82 -4.49 -16.53
C GLY A 89 3.82 -6.01 -16.27
N ARG A 90 4.83 -6.52 -15.55
CA ARG A 90 5.07 -7.96 -15.31
C ARG A 90 4.88 -8.38 -13.86
N ILE A 91 4.37 -7.50 -13.01
CA ILE A 91 4.11 -7.84 -11.61
C ILE A 91 2.86 -8.71 -11.51
N LYS A 92 2.98 -9.79 -10.75
CA LYS A 92 1.85 -10.60 -10.29
C LYS A 92 1.48 -10.15 -8.88
N TYR A 93 0.68 -9.09 -8.79
CA TYR A 93 0.37 -8.44 -7.52
C TYR A 93 -0.32 -9.41 -6.55
N ASP A 94 -1.20 -10.27 -7.06
CA ASP A 94 -1.87 -11.35 -6.32
C ASP A 94 -0.90 -12.29 -5.59
N GLU A 95 0.28 -12.54 -6.15
CA GLU A 95 1.32 -13.35 -5.51
C GLU A 95 2.14 -12.59 -4.47
N ILE A 96 2.19 -11.25 -4.52
CA ILE A 96 3.01 -10.39 -3.64
C ILE A 96 2.22 -9.91 -2.42
N ILE A 97 0.97 -9.53 -2.61
CA ILE A 97 0.14 -8.87 -1.59
C ILE A 97 -0.06 -9.78 -0.36
N SER A 98 0.10 -9.19 0.82
CA SER A 98 -0.30 -9.76 2.10
C SER A 98 -1.67 -9.24 2.56
N GLU A 99 -2.27 -9.94 3.53
CA GLU A 99 -3.48 -9.50 4.21
C GLU A 99 -3.30 -8.09 4.82
N HIS A 100 -2.11 -7.84 5.38
CA HIS A 100 -1.80 -6.56 5.99
C HIS A 100 -1.84 -5.40 4.98
N SER A 101 -1.24 -5.58 3.80
CA SER A 101 -1.29 -4.57 2.75
C SER A 101 -2.70 -4.28 2.26
N LEU A 102 -3.62 -5.26 2.29
CA LEU A 102 -5.04 -5.02 1.99
C LEU A 102 -5.70 -4.14 3.06
N ILE A 103 -5.44 -4.41 4.34
CA ILE A 103 -5.95 -3.60 5.45
C ILE A 103 -5.42 -2.17 5.38
N VAL A 104 -4.12 -2.02 5.09
CA VAL A 104 -3.49 -0.71 4.88
C VAL A 104 -4.12 0.01 3.70
N PHE A 105 -4.36 -0.68 2.58
CA PHE A 105 -5.02 -0.09 1.42
C PHE A 105 -6.44 0.42 1.73
N GLU A 106 -7.24 -0.35 2.49
CA GLU A 106 -8.55 0.09 2.95
C GLU A 106 -8.50 1.36 3.82
N ALA A 107 -7.44 1.53 4.62
CA ALA A 107 -7.20 2.76 5.37
C ALA A 107 -6.74 3.90 4.46
N LEU A 108 -5.85 3.64 3.49
CA LEU A 108 -5.36 4.64 2.53
C LEU A 108 -6.48 5.22 1.67
N LYS A 109 -7.49 4.42 1.28
CA LYS A 109 -8.65 4.90 0.51
C LYS A 109 -9.45 6.01 1.21
N LYS A 110 -9.35 6.10 2.54
CA LYS A 110 -10.05 7.13 3.34
C LYS A 110 -9.31 8.48 3.34
N ASP A 111 -8.10 8.55 2.79
CA ASP A 111 -7.36 9.79 2.62
C ASP A 111 -7.76 10.50 1.32
N ASN A 112 -8.63 11.51 1.46
CA ASN A 112 -9.12 12.32 0.34
C ASN A 112 -8.03 13.15 -0.35
N SER A 113 -6.84 13.29 0.25
CA SER A 113 -5.73 14.04 -0.34
C SER A 113 -4.76 13.15 -1.13
N LEU A 114 -4.80 11.84 -0.89
CA LEU A 114 -3.88 10.88 -1.48
C LEU A 114 -4.28 10.47 -2.89
N TRP A 115 -5.57 10.25 -3.12
CA TRP A 115 -6.09 9.71 -4.38
C TRP A 115 -6.83 10.78 -5.19
N ASP A 116 -6.77 10.63 -6.51
CA ASP A 116 -7.45 11.44 -7.51
C ASP A 116 -8.09 10.49 -8.54
N SER A 117 -9.42 10.40 -8.50
CA SER A 117 -10.20 9.56 -9.42
C SER A 117 -10.10 10.01 -10.88
N GLU A 118 -9.73 11.27 -11.14
CA GLU A 118 -9.53 11.79 -12.49
C GLU A 118 -8.17 11.33 -13.07
N ASN A 119 -7.22 10.96 -12.21
CA ASN A 119 -5.95 10.37 -12.63
C ASN A 119 -6.10 8.89 -12.96
N THR A 120 -6.62 8.57 -14.14
CA THR A 120 -6.81 7.18 -14.59
C THR A 120 -5.51 6.40 -14.83
N LYS A 121 -4.33 7.02 -14.72
CA LYS A 121 -3.02 6.34 -14.93
C LYS A 121 -2.56 5.60 -13.67
N SER A 122 -2.85 6.15 -12.49
CA SER A 122 -2.34 5.67 -11.20
C SER A 122 -3.31 5.85 -10.04
N HIS A 123 -4.43 6.55 -10.22
CA HIS A 123 -5.32 6.99 -9.13
C HIS A 123 -4.66 7.89 -8.08
N LEU A 124 -3.34 8.08 -8.10
CA LEU A 124 -2.59 8.89 -7.15
C LEU A 124 -2.75 10.38 -7.45
N ASN A 125 -3.01 11.19 -6.43
CA ASN A 125 -3.10 12.63 -6.58
C ASN A 125 -1.70 13.25 -6.73
N TYR A 126 -1.27 13.42 -7.97
CA TYR A 126 0.01 14.05 -8.32
C TYR A 126 0.10 15.51 -7.88
N ASN A 127 -1.03 16.20 -7.73
CA ASN A 127 -1.07 17.57 -7.18
C ASN A 127 -1.18 17.60 -5.64
N GLY A 128 -1.27 16.43 -5.00
CA GLY A 128 -1.48 16.25 -3.58
C GLY A 128 -0.25 16.59 -2.73
N PRO A 129 -0.45 16.75 -1.41
CA PRO A 129 0.61 17.18 -0.50
C PRO A 129 1.72 16.13 -0.35
N LEU A 130 1.39 14.83 -0.43
CA LEU A 130 2.38 13.75 -0.40
C LEU A 130 3.33 13.83 -1.61
N ILE A 131 2.80 13.94 -2.83
CA ILE A 131 3.62 13.96 -4.05
C ILE A 131 4.47 15.23 -4.12
N LYS A 132 3.92 16.39 -3.72
CA LYS A 132 4.71 17.62 -3.55
C LYS A 132 5.86 17.44 -2.55
N CYS A 133 5.61 16.80 -1.41
CA CYS A 133 6.65 16.51 -0.44
C CYS A 133 7.75 15.61 -1.02
N ILE A 134 7.37 14.53 -1.70
CA ILE A 134 8.32 13.63 -2.37
C ILE A 134 9.14 14.40 -3.43
N ALA A 135 8.47 15.17 -4.28
CA ALA A 135 9.08 15.96 -5.35
C ALA A 135 10.15 16.94 -4.83
N ASN A 136 9.99 17.45 -3.60
CA ASN A 136 10.93 18.37 -2.98
C ASN A 136 12.11 17.67 -2.27
N ASN A 137 12.02 16.37 -2.00
CA ASN A 137 12.96 15.67 -1.13
C ASN A 137 13.68 14.46 -1.77
N ILE A 138 13.39 14.10 -3.03
CA ILE A 138 14.20 13.11 -3.76
C ILE A 138 15.67 13.58 -3.79
N LYS A 139 16.57 12.74 -3.27
CA LYS A 139 17.98 13.05 -3.03
C LYS A 139 18.81 13.11 -4.32
N ASP A 140 18.54 12.25 -5.30
CA ASP A 140 19.26 12.25 -6.57
C ASP A 140 18.76 13.41 -7.44
N LYS A 141 19.63 14.40 -7.68
CA LYS A 141 19.28 15.64 -8.39
C LYS A 141 18.75 15.41 -9.81
N ASN A 142 19.32 14.45 -10.54
CA ASN A 142 18.90 14.18 -11.92
C ASN A 142 17.53 13.50 -11.94
N LEU A 143 17.33 12.54 -11.03
CA LEU A 143 16.04 11.89 -10.85
C LEU A 143 14.97 12.89 -10.39
N ASN A 144 15.31 13.77 -9.45
CA ASN A 144 14.44 14.82 -8.94
C ASN A 144 14.01 15.80 -10.06
N THR A 145 14.97 16.24 -10.90
CA THR A 145 14.69 17.12 -12.04
C THR A 145 13.73 16.46 -13.02
N THR A 146 13.95 15.17 -13.31
CA THR A 146 13.10 14.40 -14.22
C THR A 146 11.71 14.21 -13.62
N PHE A 147 11.63 13.85 -12.34
CA PHE A 147 10.38 13.70 -11.60
C PHE A 147 9.55 14.99 -11.64
N ASN A 148 10.14 16.14 -11.28
CA ASN A 148 9.46 17.44 -11.31
C ASN A 148 9.02 17.85 -12.72
N SER A 149 9.84 17.58 -13.75
CA SER A 149 9.49 17.89 -15.14
C SER A 149 8.25 17.09 -15.59
N LEU A 150 8.23 15.80 -15.27
CA LEU A 150 7.10 14.92 -15.57
C LEU A 150 5.86 15.21 -14.72
N LEU A 151 6.06 15.60 -13.47
CA LEU A 151 4.98 16.05 -12.59
C LEU A 151 4.29 17.31 -13.12
N SER A 152 5.04 18.25 -13.71
CA SER A 152 4.47 19.48 -14.28
C SER A 152 3.51 19.25 -15.46
N ILE A 153 3.63 18.11 -16.14
CA ILE A 153 2.70 17.66 -17.19
C ILE A 153 1.73 16.58 -16.71
N ASN A 154 1.65 16.36 -15.39
CA ASN A 154 0.78 15.38 -14.74
C ASN A 154 0.95 13.95 -15.30
N ASP A 155 2.20 13.53 -15.55
CA ASP A 155 2.48 12.21 -16.13
C ASP A 155 3.76 11.57 -15.60
N LEU A 156 3.63 10.84 -14.49
CA LEU A 156 4.69 9.98 -13.94
C LEU A 156 4.55 8.52 -14.40
N SER A 157 3.85 8.27 -15.51
CA SER A 157 3.61 6.91 -15.97
C SER A 157 4.90 6.10 -16.12
N PRO A 158 4.85 4.77 -15.94
CA PRO A 158 6.02 3.92 -16.10
C PRO A 158 6.74 4.07 -17.44
N LYS A 159 6.03 4.47 -18.50
CA LYS A 159 6.62 4.76 -19.81
C LYS A 159 7.59 5.95 -19.77
N LEU A 160 7.28 6.99 -19.01
CA LEU A 160 8.07 8.22 -18.94
C LEU A 160 9.07 8.19 -17.78
N PHE A 161 8.64 7.81 -16.59
CA PHE A 161 9.50 7.82 -15.39
C PHE A 161 10.20 6.48 -15.14
N GLY A 162 9.79 5.40 -15.81
CA GLY A 162 10.41 4.10 -15.64
C GLY A 162 11.90 4.04 -16.04
N PRO A 163 12.31 4.54 -17.22
CA PRO A 163 13.72 4.53 -17.61
C PRO A 163 14.67 5.21 -16.59
N PRO A 164 14.43 6.45 -16.12
CA PRO A 164 15.29 7.06 -15.12
C PRO A 164 15.22 6.32 -13.77
N LEU A 165 14.07 5.74 -13.39
CA LEU A 165 13.91 4.98 -12.16
C LEU A 165 14.68 3.64 -12.17
N THR A 166 14.67 2.89 -13.29
CA THR A 166 15.38 1.59 -13.39
C THR A 166 16.90 1.71 -13.34
N THR A 167 17.48 2.85 -13.68
CA THR A 167 18.93 3.07 -13.57
C THR A 167 19.36 3.46 -12.15
N LYS A 168 18.39 3.82 -11.30
CA LYS A 168 18.60 4.38 -9.96
C LYS A 168 17.82 3.65 -8.86
N TYR A 169 17.32 2.44 -9.11
CA TYR A 169 16.53 1.67 -8.12
C TYR A 169 17.24 1.50 -6.77
N ARG A 170 18.58 1.42 -6.77
CA ARG A 170 19.39 1.35 -5.54
C ARG A 170 19.20 2.57 -4.65
N ASN A 171 18.84 3.72 -5.22
CA ASN A 171 18.60 4.94 -4.48
C ASN A 171 17.34 4.84 -3.61
N ALA A 172 16.32 4.06 -4.00
CA ALA A 172 15.09 3.93 -3.22
C ALA A 172 15.35 3.39 -1.81
N MET A 173 16.36 2.53 -1.64
CA MET A 173 16.77 2.04 -0.32
C MET A 173 17.33 3.12 0.60
N ASN A 174 17.99 4.13 0.02
CA ASN A 174 18.62 5.23 0.76
C ASN A 174 17.79 6.52 0.71
N ASP A 175 16.68 6.51 -0.04
CA ASP A 175 15.79 7.63 -0.29
C ASP A 175 14.34 7.18 -0.08
N LYS A 176 13.87 7.34 1.15
CA LYS A 176 12.52 6.94 1.56
C LYS A 176 11.43 7.78 0.89
N TYR A 177 11.74 8.95 0.33
CA TYR A 177 10.79 9.70 -0.49
C TYR A 177 10.59 9.02 -1.84
N LEU A 178 11.68 8.59 -2.49
CA LEU A 178 11.59 7.80 -3.71
C LEU A 178 10.92 6.43 -3.46
N ALA A 179 11.25 5.78 -2.35
CA ALA A 179 10.61 4.54 -1.94
C ALA A 179 9.10 4.70 -1.75
N SER A 180 8.67 5.80 -1.12
CA SER A 180 7.26 6.14 -0.95
C SER A 180 6.57 6.28 -2.31
N PHE A 181 7.17 7.00 -3.26
CA PHE A 181 6.60 7.07 -4.61
C PHE A 181 6.40 5.68 -5.23
N ILE A 182 7.39 4.80 -5.15
CA ILE A 182 7.27 3.42 -5.66
C ILE A 182 6.12 2.67 -4.96
N ALA A 183 6.01 2.78 -3.64
CA ALA A 183 4.96 2.12 -2.88
C ALA A 183 3.55 2.64 -3.26
N PHE A 184 3.36 3.95 -3.36
CA PHE A 184 2.03 4.50 -3.65
C PHE A 184 1.66 4.38 -5.14
N ASP A 185 2.57 4.71 -6.05
CA ASP A 185 2.29 4.80 -7.49
C ASP A 185 2.44 3.47 -8.24
N LEU A 186 3.35 2.59 -7.80
CA LEU A 186 3.62 1.31 -8.48
C LEU A 186 3.08 0.10 -7.72
N TYR A 187 2.66 0.24 -6.46
CA TYR A 187 2.11 -0.85 -5.66
C TYR A 187 0.64 -0.62 -5.28
N TYR A 188 0.34 0.28 -4.35
CA TYR A 188 -1.04 0.47 -3.85
C TYR A 188 -2.02 0.99 -4.91
N SER A 189 -1.57 1.87 -5.82
CA SER A 189 -2.39 2.31 -6.96
C SER A 189 -3.00 1.15 -7.75
N LYS A 190 -2.27 0.03 -7.88
CA LYS A 190 -2.68 -1.11 -8.70
C LYS A 190 -3.79 -1.93 -8.05
N PHE A 191 -4.02 -1.75 -6.75
CA PHE A 191 -5.07 -2.48 -6.04
C PHE A 191 -6.46 -2.00 -6.46
N PHE A 192 -6.60 -0.75 -6.93
CA PHE A 192 -7.85 -0.23 -7.50
C PHE A 192 -8.29 -0.99 -8.76
N ASP A 193 -7.33 -1.51 -9.52
CA ASP A 193 -7.58 -2.18 -10.80
C ASP A 193 -7.70 -3.71 -10.66
N MET A 194 -7.69 -4.22 -9.42
CA MET A 194 -7.66 -5.65 -9.10
C MET A 194 -8.93 -6.13 -8.42
N ASP A 195 -9.29 -7.39 -8.66
CA ASP A 195 -10.30 -8.09 -7.87
C ASP A 195 -9.65 -8.70 -6.61
N LEU A 196 -9.62 -7.91 -5.53
CA LEU A 196 -8.96 -8.28 -4.27
C LEU A 196 -9.63 -9.48 -3.58
N THR A 197 -10.88 -9.82 -3.92
CA THR A 197 -11.60 -10.97 -3.33
C THR A 197 -11.06 -12.32 -3.79
N LYS A 198 -10.27 -12.33 -4.87
CA LYS A 198 -9.67 -13.54 -5.45
C LYS A 198 -8.23 -13.79 -5.00
N ILE A 199 -7.68 -12.94 -4.12
CA ILE A 199 -6.31 -13.09 -3.64
C ILE A 199 -6.24 -14.25 -2.64
N ASN A 200 -5.34 -15.20 -2.89
CA ASN A 200 -5.05 -16.26 -1.94
C ASN A 200 -4.08 -15.74 -0.86
N LEU A 201 -4.57 -15.61 0.38
CA LEU A 201 -3.82 -15.09 1.52
C LEU A 201 -3.11 -16.18 2.33
N ASP A 202 -3.37 -17.47 2.07
CA ASP A 202 -2.74 -18.60 2.76
C ASP A 202 -1.33 -18.87 2.23
N LYS A 203 -0.42 -17.90 2.43
CA LYS A 203 0.99 -18.00 2.06
C LYS A 203 1.83 -18.30 3.32
N PRO A 204 2.81 -19.22 3.28
CA PRO A 204 3.65 -19.50 4.43
C PRO A 204 4.50 -18.28 4.81
N ASP A 205 4.36 -17.82 6.05
CA ASP A 205 5.08 -16.66 6.58
C ASP A 205 6.57 -16.94 6.78
N THR A 206 7.42 -16.04 6.28
CA THR A 206 8.85 -16.01 6.64
C THR A 206 9.17 -14.68 7.33
N LYS A 207 9.63 -14.75 8.58
CA LYS A 207 9.96 -13.54 9.38
C LYS A 207 11.14 -12.80 8.75
N VAL A 208 11.00 -11.48 8.57
CA VAL A 208 11.94 -10.62 7.86
C VAL A 208 12.84 -9.84 8.83
N ASP A 209 14.11 -9.69 8.44
CA ASP A 209 15.09 -8.81 9.10
C ASP A 209 15.50 -7.71 8.11
N PHE A 210 15.03 -6.49 8.37
CA PHE A 210 15.28 -5.31 7.53
C PHE A 210 16.68 -4.70 7.72
N ASN A 211 17.44 -5.15 8.71
CA ASN A 211 18.72 -4.53 9.10
C ASN A 211 19.95 -5.24 8.50
N LYS A 212 19.77 -6.27 7.67
CA LYS A 212 20.90 -6.96 7.02
C LYS A 212 21.52 -6.10 5.91
N THR A 213 22.72 -5.60 6.15
CA THR A 213 23.61 -5.02 5.13
C THR A 213 24.35 -6.12 4.35
N PRO A 214 24.72 -5.88 3.07
CA PRO A 214 25.48 -6.84 2.27
C PRO A 214 26.89 -7.06 2.87
N GLN A 215 27.36 -8.31 2.89
CA GLN A 215 28.79 -8.64 2.98
C GLN A 215 29.44 -8.53 1.61
#